data_AF-M5STY2-F1
#
_entry.id   AF-M5STY2-F1
#
_cell.length_a   1.000
_cell.length_b   1.000
_cell.length_c   1.000
_cell.angle_alpha   90.00
_cell.angle_beta   90.00
_cell.angle_gamma   90.00
#
_symmetry.space_group_name_H-M   'P 1'
#
loop_
_entity.id
_entity.type
_entity.pdbx_description
1 polymer ?
#
loop_
_entity_poly.entity_id
_entity_poly.type
_entity_poly.pdbx_seq_one_letter_code
_entity_poly.pdbx_strand_id
1 'polypeptide(L)'
;MDSEPKFAFYEKVRVNTGNPDLADINGMLAAVLGRAQNDDGSWGYAIHVYDRPTSYCASESDLTSTGKHATRSDFYAGDSIRVSRDGEITG
;
A
#
# COMPACT_ATOMS: atom_id res chain seq x y z
N MET A 1 19.24 -7.18 -12.97
CA MET A 1 19.04 -5.72 -12.90
C MET A 1 17.79 -5.53 -12.09
N ASP A 2 17.90 -4.84 -10.97
CA ASP A 2 16.76 -4.55 -10.11
C ASP A 2 15.80 -3.64 -10.90
N SER A 3 14.54 -4.05 -11.03
CA SER A 3 13.52 -3.24 -11.67
C SER A 3 13.13 -2.08 -10.75
N GLU A 4 12.84 -0.91 -11.29
CA GLU A 4 12.26 0.18 -10.49
C GLU A 4 10.79 -0.13 -10.15
N PRO A 5 10.30 0.27 -8.97
CA PRO A 5 8.91 0.06 -8.61
C PRO A 5 7.99 0.85 -9.54
N LYS A 6 7.01 0.19 -10.14
CA LYS A 6 6.01 0.83 -11.01
C LYS A 6 5.14 1.87 -10.31
N PHE A 7 4.87 1.70 -9.01
CA PHE A 7 4.02 2.62 -8.25
C PHE A 7 4.80 3.33 -7.14
N ALA A 8 4.53 4.63 -6.98
CA ALA A 8 5.14 5.45 -5.95
C ALA A 8 4.39 5.35 -4.61
N PHE A 9 5.06 5.72 -3.50
CA PHE A 9 4.38 5.91 -2.22
C PHE A 9 3.26 6.96 -2.36
N TYR A 10 2.13 6.68 -1.71
CA TYR A 10 0.91 7.48 -1.73
C TYR A 10 0.27 7.65 -3.11
N GLU A 11 0.75 6.94 -4.13
CA GLU A 11 0.07 6.92 -5.43
C GLU A 11 -1.32 6.31 -5.27
N LYS A 12 -2.32 7.00 -5.83
CA LYS A 12 -3.69 6.51 -5.90
C LYS A 12 -3.78 5.54 -7.07
N VAL A 13 -4.18 4.31 -6.79
CA VAL A 13 -4.29 3.22 -7.75
C VAL A 13 -5.73 2.69 -7.75
N ARG A 14 -6.18 2.15 -8.87
CA ARG A 14 -7.36 1.28 -8.88
C ARG A 14 -6.93 -0.17 -8.85
N VAL A 15 -7.62 -0.95 -8.03
CA VAL A 15 -7.47 -2.41 -8.05
C VAL A 15 -8.12 -2.91 -9.34
N ASN A 16 -7.35 -3.63 -10.14
CA ASN A 16 -7.78 -4.32 -11.34
C ASN A 16 -7.06 -5.67 -11.34
N THR A 17 -7.69 -6.67 -10.72
CA THR A 17 -7.03 -7.92 -10.36
C THR A 17 -7.79 -9.13 -10.88
N GLY A 18 -7.04 -10.14 -11.30
CA GLY A 18 -7.56 -11.49 -11.53
C GLY A 18 -7.34 -12.42 -10.32
N ASN A 19 -6.71 -11.94 -9.25
CA ASN A 19 -6.45 -12.71 -8.04
C ASN A 19 -7.76 -12.90 -7.24
N PRO A 20 -8.21 -14.15 -7.00
CA PRO A 20 -9.40 -14.43 -6.20
C PRO A 20 -9.36 -13.84 -4.79
N ASP A 21 -8.18 -13.71 -4.19
CA ASP A 21 -8.01 -13.19 -2.82
C ASP A 21 -8.28 -11.68 -2.72
N LEU A 22 -8.25 -10.97 -3.85
CA LEU A 22 -8.53 -9.53 -3.94
C LEU A 22 -9.84 -9.25 -4.68
N ALA A 23 -10.63 -10.27 -4.99
CA ALA A 23 -11.84 -10.14 -5.79
C ALA A 23 -12.88 -9.21 -5.16
N ASP A 24 -12.94 -9.17 -3.83
CA ASP A 24 -13.88 -8.34 -3.06
C ASP A 24 -13.57 -6.83 -3.10
N ILE A 25 -12.33 -6.48 -3.46
CA ILE A 25 -11.87 -5.09 -3.63
C ILE A 25 -11.58 -4.73 -5.09
N ASN A 26 -11.87 -5.62 -6.05
CA ASN A 26 -11.66 -5.34 -7.46
C ASN A 26 -12.46 -4.11 -7.92
N GLY A 27 -11.82 -3.21 -8.66
CA GLY A 27 -12.38 -1.93 -9.10
C GLY A 27 -12.30 -0.79 -8.07
N MET A 28 -11.96 -1.08 -6.81
CA MET A 28 -11.90 -0.06 -5.75
C MET A 28 -10.68 0.86 -5.89
N LEU A 29 -10.81 2.07 -5.35
CA LEU A 29 -9.71 3.03 -5.26
C LEU A 29 -8.89 2.75 -3.99
N ALA A 30 -7.57 2.76 -4.13
CA ALA A 30 -6.64 2.55 -3.05
C ALA A 30 -5.44 3.51 -3.14
N ALA A 31 -4.62 3.54 -2.10
CA ALA A 31 -3.32 4.21 -2.08
C ALA A 31 -2.20 3.25 -1.70
N VAL A 32 -1.04 3.40 -2.33
CA VAL A 32 0.16 2.62 -1.99
C VAL A 32 0.78 3.16 -0.69
N LEU A 33 0.77 2.36 0.37
CA LEU A 33 1.38 2.69 1.66
C LEU A 33 2.69 1.96 1.94
N GLY A 34 2.97 0.88 1.20
CA GLY A 34 4.19 0.11 1.30
C GLY A 34 4.61 -0.43 -0.06
N ARG A 35 5.91 -0.61 -0.24
CA ARG A 35 6.51 -1.26 -1.41
C ARG A 35 7.72 -2.07 -0.96
N ALA A 36 7.86 -3.27 -1.50
CA ALA A 36 8.99 -4.14 -1.23
C ALA A 36 9.33 -4.90 -2.51
N GLN A 37 10.63 -5.10 -2.75
CA GLN A 37 11.09 -5.98 -3.80
C GLN A 37 11.26 -7.38 -3.22
N ASN A 38 10.70 -8.37 -3.92
CA ASN A 38 10.86 -9.79 -3.63
C ASN A 38 12.23 -10.28 -4.11
N ASP A 39 12.65 -11.45 -3.65
CA ASP A 39 13.95 -12.05 -4.01
C ASP A 39 14.12 -12.31 -5.52
N ASP A 40 13.01 -12.47 -6.25
CA ASP A 40 12.99 -12.65 -7.70
C ASP A 40 13.04 -11.33 -8.50
N GLY A 41 13.13 -10.19 -7.80
CA GLY A 41 13.16 -8.84 -8.37
C GLY A 41 11.78 -8.25 -8.68
N SER A 42 10.68 -8.98 -8.45
CA SER A 42 9.32 -8.47 -8.59
C SER A 42 8.95 -7.54 -7.42
N TRP A 43 8.00 -6.63 -7.64
CA TRP A 43 7.55 -5.70 -6.61
C TRP A 43 6.19 -6.10 -6.03
N GLY A 44 6.12 -6.10 -4.70
CA GLY A 44 4.89 -6.18 -3.92
C GLY A 44 4.55 -4.83 -3.30
N TYR A 45 3.25 -4.57 -3.15
CA TYR A 45 2.71 -3.32 -2.64
C TYR A 45 1.72 -3.57 -1.52
N ALA A 46 1.84 -2.79 -0.44
CA ALA A 46 0.79 -2.70 0.56
C ALA A 46 -0.14 -1.55 0.17
N ILE A 47 -1.41 -1.86 -0.10
CA ILE A 47 -2.42 -0.88 -0.51
C ILE A 47 -3.46 -0.67 0.59
N HIS A 48 -3.84 0.58 0.81
CA HIS A 48 -4.98 0.94 1.65
C HIS A 48 -6.16 1.31 0.76
N VAL A 49 -7.25 0.54 0.85
CA VAL A 49 -8.49 0.82 0.12
C VAL A 49 -9.29 1.84 0.93
N TYR A 50 -9.64 2.98 0.33
CA TYR A 50 -10.25 4.12 1.06
C TYR A 50 -11.56 3.76 1.78
N ASP A 51 -12.34 2.85 1.21
CA ASP A 51 -13.64 2.45 1.76
C ASP A 51 -13.53 1.26 2.74
N ARG A 52 -12.31 0.85 3.11
CA ARG A 52 -12.05 -0.30 3.98
C ARG A 52 -11.04 0.05 5.09
N PRO A 53 -11.20 -0.53 6.29
CA PRO A 53 -10.27 -0.27 7.40
C PRO A 53 -8.95 -1.05 7.30
N THR A 54 -8.79 -1.92 6.29
CA THR A 54 -7.69 -2.89 6.22
C THR A 54 -6.80 -2.63 5.00
N SER A 55 -5.52 -2.98 5.13
CA SER A 55 -4.56 -2.95 4.02
C SER A 55 -4.39 -4.33 3.39
N TYR A 56 -4.10 -4.36 2.10
CA TYR A 56 -3.96 -5.58 1.31
C TYR A 56 -2.60 -5.62 0.63
N CYS A 57 -2.11 -6.83 0.35
CA CYS A 57 -0.93 -7.05 -0.47
C CYS A 57 -1.34 -7.24 -1.93
N ALA A 58 -0.73 -6.49 -2.84
CA ALA A 58 -1.00 -6.53 -4.27
C ALA A 58 0.31 -6.55 -5.06
N SER A 59 0.29 -7.20 -6.22
CA SER A 59 1.39 -7.17 -7.19
C SER A 59 1.21 -6.05 -8.23
N GLU A 60 2.20 -5.84 -9.09
CA GLU A 60 2.11 -4.85 -10.16
C GLU A 60 0.97 -5.10 -11.16
N SER A 61 0.58 -6.36 -11.34
CA SER A 61 -0.50 -6.74 -12.26
C SER A 61 -1.89 -6.51 -11.69
N ASP A 62 -2.01 -6.33 -10.37
CA ASP A 62 -3.28 -6.13 -9.68
C ASP A 62 -3.73 -4.66 -9.65
N LEU A 63 -2.86 -3.75 -10.11
CA LEU A 63 -3.02 -2.31 -9.89
C LEU A 63 -2.92 -1.55 -11.20
N THR A 64 -3.73 -0.50 -11.30
CA THR A 64 -3.68 0.48 -12.39
C THR A 64 -3.46 1.87 -11.81
N SER A 65 -2.47 2.60 -12.32
CA SER A 65 -2.21 3.99 -11.91
C SER A 65 -3.39 4.87 -12.25
N THR A 66 -3.73 5.80 -11.34
CA THR A 66 -4.68 6.89 -11.64
C THR A 66 -3.99 8.19 -12.00
N GLY A 67 -2.65 8.25 -11.95
CA GLY A 67 -1.85 9.47 -12.09
C GLY A 67 -1.99 10.46 -10.93
N LYS A 68 -2.79 10.16 -9.90
CA LYS A 68 -3.01 11.02 -8.73
C LYS A 68 -2.23 10.50 -7.53
N HIS A 69 -1.89 11.43 -6.63
CA HIS A 69 -1.20 11.11 -5.38
C HIS A 69 -2.00 11.64 -4.19
N ALA A 70 -1.99 10.88 -3.11
CA ALA A 70 -2.32 11.34 -1.78
C ALA A 70 -1.07 11.91 -1.10
N THR A 71 -1.25 12.47 0.09
CA THR A 71 -0.18 12.93 0.95
C THR A 71 -0.05 12.00 2.14
N ARG A 72 1.13 12.01 2.80
CA ARG A 72 1.33 11.25 4.04
C ARG A 72 0.31 11.62 5.12
N SER A 73 -0.05 12.90 5.22
CA SER A 73 -1.03 13.42 6.18
C SER A 73 -2.45 12.91 5.95
N ASP A 74 -2.76 12.37 4.77
CA ASP A 74 -4.06 11.75 4.51
C ASP A 74 -4.22 10.41 5.27
N PHE A 75 -3.12 9.79 5.71
CA PHE A 75 -3.11 8.47 6.37
C PHE A 75 -2.52 8.49 7.78
N TYR A 76 -1.64 9.43 8.07
CA TYR A 76 -0.93 9.50 9.35
C TYR A 76 -1.07 10.91 9.93
N ALA A 77 -1.54 11.00 11.18
CA ALA A 77 -1.65 12.27 11.90
C ALA A 77 -0.29 12.98 12.11
N GLY A 78 0.82 12.24 11.94
CA GLY A 78 2.17 12.74 12.17
C GLY A 78 2.66 12.54 13.60
N ASP A 79 1.80 12.09 14.49
CA ASP A 79 2.17 11.71 15.84
C ASP A 79 3.12 10.52 15.84
N SER A 80 4.05 10.51 16.79
CA SER A 80 4.96 9.40 17.00
C SER A 80 4.63 8.74 18.34
N ILE A 81 4.60 7.41 18.33
CA ILE A 81 4.40 6.60 19.53
C ILE A 81 5.75 6.02 19.89
N ARG A 82 6.22 6.25 21.11
CA ARG A 82 7.39 5.56 21.64
C ARG A 82 6.93 4.27 22.31
N VAL A 83 7.70 3.22 22.11
CA VAL A 83 7.43 1.91 22.71
C VAL A 83 8.67 1.48 23.47
N SER A 84 8.51 1.12 24.73
CA SER A 84 9.60 0.59 25.58
C SER A 84 10.04 -0.79 25.10
N ARG A 85 11.17 -1.29 25.61
CA ARG A 85 11.61 -2.67 25.35
C ARG A 85 10.56 -3.71 25.79
N ASP A 86 9.78 -3.37 26.81
CA ASP A 86 8.75 -4.24 27.39
C ASP A 86 7.39 -4.08 26.69
N GLY A 87 7.30 -3.26 25.63
CA GLY A 87 6.09 -3.08 24.83
C GLY A 87 5.12 -2.00 25.33
N GLU A 88 5.52 -1.20 26.31
CA GLU A 88 4.68 -0.13 26.85
C GLU A 88 4.77 1.14 26.00
N ILE A 89 3.62 1.78 25.74
CA ILE A 89 3.57 3.08 25.06
C ILE A 89 4.05 4.15 26.04
N THR A 90 5.09 4.89 25.65
CA THR A 90 5.63 6.02 26.41
C THR A 90 5.38 7.34 25.67
N GLY A 91 5.09 8.40 26.44
CA GLY A 91 4.85 9.75 25.93
C GLY A 91 6.12 10.52 25.55
#